data_AF-A0A929DWS2-F1
#
_entry.id   AF-A0A929DWS2-F1
#
_cell.length_a   1.000
_cell.length_b   1.000
_cell.length_c   1.000
_cell.angle_alpha   90.00
_cell.angle_beta   90.00
_cell.angle_gamma   90.00
#
_symmetry.space_group_name_H-M   'P 1'
#
loop_
_entity.id
_entity.type
_entity.pdbx_description
1 polymer ?
#
loop_
_entity_poly.entity_id
_entity_poly.type
_entity_poly.pdbx_seq_one_letter_code
_entity_poly.pdbx_strand_id
1 'polypeptide(L)'
;YLNHVDVAWDDARNKELIGIQKWLALYNRGMEGWCVWRSFDWPVLNAPPEMSYTDIPFRMPYPYNEVQLNPDNYASASAAIGGDDVRTLLFWDAVAGTQTPTAAF
;
A
#
# COMPACT_ATOMS: atom_id res chain seq x y z
N TYR A 1 11.88 -22.49 -12.03
CA TYR A 1 11.27 -21.32 -11.36
C TYR A 1 11.98 -21.00 -10.06
N LEU A 2 11.89 -21.84 -9.02
CA LEU A 2 12.49 -21.55 -7.69
C LEU A 2 14.01 -21.33 -7.68
N ASN A 3 14.74 -21.89 -8.65
CA ASN A 3 16.20 -21.68 -8.79
C ASN A 3 16.56 -20.37 -9.54
N HIS A 4 15.58 -19.57 -9.97
CA HIS A 4 15.85 -18.27 -10.59
C HIS A 4 16.38 -17.32 -9.52
N VAL A 5 17.41 -16.52 -9.85
CA VAL A 5 18.08 -15.64 -8.88
C VAL A 5 17.13 -14.64 -8.20
N ASP A 6 16.09 -14.19 -8.92
CA ASP A 6 15.08 -13.27 -8.40
C ASP A 6 13.98 -13.94 -7.55
N VAL A 7 13.98 -15.27 -7.44
CA VAL A 7 12.94 -16.06 -6.76
C VAL A 7 13.53 -16.96 -5.66
N ALA A 8 14.79 -17.37 -5.82
CA ALA A 8 15.49 -18.19 -4.84
C ALA A 8 15.47 -17.51 -3.46
N TRP A 9 15.21 -18.31 -2.43
CA TRP A 9 15.12 -17.81 -1.06
C TRP A 9 16.43 -17.14 -0.62
N ASP A 10 16.28 -15.96 -0.01
CA ASP A 10 17.35 -15.17 0.59
C ASP A 10 16.80 -14.50 1.85
N ASP A 11 17.39 -14.80 3.01
CA ASP A 11 16.96 -14.24 4.30
C ASP A 11 17.10 -12.71 4.33
N ALA A 12 18.08 -12.14 3.60
CA ALA A 12 18.27 -10.70 3.52
C ALA A 12 17.20 -9.99 2.66
N ARG A 13 16.41 -10.76 1.90
CA ARG A 13 15.34 -10.28 1.01
C ARG A 13 13.99 -10.92 1.32
N ASN A 14 13.82 -11.46 2.53
CA ASN A 14 12.65 -12.28 2.85
C ASN A 14 11.30 -11.55 2.68
N LYS A 15 11.21 -10.27 3.08
CA LYS A 15 10.01 -9.43 2.93
C LYS A 15 9.75 -9.12 1.46
N GLU A 16 10.79 -8.80 0.70
CA GLU A 16 10.72 -8.60 -0.76
C GLU A 16 10.20 -9.85 -1.47
N LEU A 17 10.86 -11.00 -1.28
CA LEU A 17 10.53 -12.24 -1.98
C LEU A 17 9.10 -12.70 -1.67
N ILE A 18 8.71 -12.70 -0.39
CA ILE A 18 7.35 -13.09 0.00
C ILE A 18 6.32 -12.09 -0.51
N GLY A 19 6.60 -10.78 -0.41
CA GLY A 19 5.71 -9.71 -0.86
C GLY A 19 5.43 -9.81 -2.36
N ILE A 20 6.48 -9.94 -3.18
CA ILE A 20 6.36 -10.07 -4.65
C ILE A 20 5.58 -11.33 -5.01
N GLN A 21 5.94 -12.49 -4.45
CA GLN A 21 5.25 -13.75 -4.77
C GLN A 21 3.78 -13.73 -4.36
N LYS A 22 3.46 -13.14 -3.20
CA LYS A 22 2.08 -12.99 -2.73
C LYS A 22 1.29 -12.02 -3.60
N TRP A 23 1.89 -10.91 -4.04
CA TRP A 23 1.26 -9.95 -4.95
C TRP A 23 0.93 -10.59 -6.30
N LEU A 24 1.88 -11.35 -6.88
CA LEU A 24 1.66 -12.10 -8.13
C LEU A 24 0.54 -13.13 -7.99
N ALA A 25 0.50 -13.86 -6.88
CA ALA A 25 -0.55 -14.85 -6.60
C ALA A 25 -1.95 -14.23 -6.48
N LEU A 26 -2.04 -12.91 -6.24
CA LEU A 26 -3.29 -12.15 -6.09
C LEU A 26 -3.62 -11.29 -7.33
N TYR A 27 -3.02 -11.57 -8.50
CA TYR A 27 -3.26 -10.80 -9.73
C TYR A 27 -4.75 -10.60 -10.07
N ASN A 28 -5.60 -11.61 -9.81
CA ASN A 28 -7.05 -11.53 -10.04
C ASN A 28 -7.86 -11.01 -8.83
N ARG A 29 -7.19 -10.55 -7.78
CA ARG A 29 -7.76 -10.06 -6.51
C ARG A 29 -7.17 -8.68 -6.17
N GLY A 30 -7.51 -7.69 -6.98
CA GLY A 30 -6.85 -6.37 -6.96
C GLY A 30 -6.90 -5.64 -5.61
N MET A 31 -7.99 -5.75 -4.85
CA MET A 31 -8.10 -5.12 -3.53
C MET A 31 -7.14 -5.78 -2.52
N GLU A 32 -7.10 -7.11 -2.51
CA GLU A 32 -6.15 -7.86 -1.69
C GLU A 32 -4.71 -7.61 -2.13
N GLY A 33 -4.46 -7.52 -3.44
CA GLY A 33 -3.17 -7.15 -4.01
C GLY A 33 -2.71 -5.76 -3.54
N TRP A 34 -3.59 -4.76 -3.53
CA TRP A 34 -3.30 -3.41 -3.03
C TRP A 34 -3.07 -3.38 -1.51
N CYS A 35 -3.82 -4.16 -0.73
CA CYS A 35 -3.55 -4.34 0.70
C CYS A 35 -2.19 -5.01 0.96
N VAL A 36 -1.85 -6.05 0.19
CA VAL A 36 -0.55 -6.74 0.29
C VAL A 36 0.59 -5.80 -0.07
N TRP A 37 0.47 -5.04 -1.17
CA TRP A 37 1.47 -4.05 -1.54
C TRP A 37 1.69 -3.03 -0.43
N ARG A 38 0.63 -2.45 0.18
CA ARG A 38 0.78 -1.54 1.33
C ARG A 38 1.36 -2.20 2.58
N SER A 39 1.13 -3.49 2.79
CA SER A 39 1.66 -4.20 3.97
C SER A 39 3.13 -4.60 3.82
N PHE A 40 3.57 -4.87 2.59
CA PHE A 40 4.91 -5.38 2.29
C PHE A 40 5.81 -4.33 1.63
N ASP A 41 5.26 -3.24 1.11
CA ASP A 41 5.94 -2.22 0.30
C ASP A 41 6.54 -2.76 -1.02
N TRP A 42 6.25 -4.01 -1.36
CA TRP A 42 6.75 -4.72 -2.53
C TRP A 42 5.60 -5.24 -3.40
N PRO A 43 5.75 -5.27 -4.74
CA PRO A 43 6.89 -4.78 -5.52
C PRO A 43 7.01 -3.25 -5.52
N VAL A 44 8.19 -2.72 -5.88
CA VAL A 44 8.32 -1.30 -6.22
C VAL A 44 7.57 -1.04 -7.52
N LEU A 45 6.45 -0.31 -7.41
CA LEU A 45 5.60 0.03 -8.55
C LEU A 45 6.23 1.14 -9.41
N ASN A 46 5.91 1.10 -10.71
CA ASN A 46 6.28 2.17 -11.64
C ASN A 46 5.21 3.26 -11.63
N ALA A 47 5.62 4.51 -11.46
CA ALA A 47 4.73 5.64 -11.66
C ALA A 47 4.46 5.84 -13.17
N PRO A 48 3.22 6.15 -13.59
CA PRO A 48 2.93 6.51 -14.97
C PRO A 48 3.57 7.87 -15.32
N PRO A 49 3.68 8.20 -16.63
CA PRO A 49 4.13 9.53 -17.05
C PRO A 49 3.34 10.64 -16.34
N GLU A 50 4.02 11.76 -16.04
CA GLU A 50 3.46 12.93 -15.33
C GLU A 50 3.07 12.69 -13.86
N MET A 51 3.26 11.47 -13.33
CA MET A 51 3.10 11.16 -11.91
C MET A 51 4.42 10.69 -11.30
N SER A 52 4.44 10.71 -9.97
CA SER A 52 5.53 10.27 -9.13
C SER A 52 5.07 9.12 -8.23
N TYR A 53 6.03 8.44 -7.60
CA TYR A 53 5.71 7.38 -6.64
C TYR A 53 4.89 7.91 -5.44
N THR A 54 5.05 9.20 -5.10
CA THR A 54 4.30 9.84 -4.02
C THR A 54 2.84 10.12 -4.36
N ASP A 55 2.41 9.90 -5.61
CA ASP A 55 1.01 10.04 -6.03
C ASP A 55 0.21 8.74 -5.86
N ILE A 56 0.86 7.62 -5.49
CA ILE A 56 0.18 6.34 -5.27
C ILE A 56 -0.66 6.45 -3.99
N PRO A 57 -1.99 6.19 -4.05
CA PRO A 57 -2.87 6.33 -2.89
C PRO A 57 -2.70 5.18 -1.90
N PHE A 58 -2.83 5.51 -0.62
CA PHE A 58 -2.79 4.57 0.51
C PHE A 58 -4.17 4.29 1.09
N ARG A 59 -5.18 5.08 0.72
CA ARG A 59 -6.59 4.87 1.05
C ARG A 59 -7.50 5.51 0.00
N MET A 60 -8.78 5.14 0.07
CA MET A 60 -9.84 5.94 -0.51
C MET A 60 -10.26 7.00 0.51
N PRO A 61 -10.52 8.25 0.12
CA PRO A 61 -11.12 9.23 1.00
C PRO A 61 -12.55 8.81 1.34
N TYR A 62 -13.13 9.41 2.38
CA TYR A 62 -14.55 9.17 2.66
C TYR A 62 -15.43 9.72 1.51
N PRO A 63 -16.62 9.15 1.30
CA PRO A 63 -17.54 9.66 0.29
C PRO A 63 -17.82 11.15 0.47
N TYR A 64 -17.79 11.91 -0.63
CA TYR A 64 -17.91 13.38 -0.58
C TYR A 64 -19.19 13.88 0.12
N ASN A 65 -20.26 13.09 0.08
CA ASN A 65 -21.56 13.39 0.68
C ASN A 65 -21.59 13.20 2.21
N GLU A 66 -20.64 12.49 2.82
CA GLU A 66 -20.56 12.33 4.28
C GLU A 66 -20.37 13.67 5.00
N VAL A 67 -19.68 14.62 4.36
CA VAL A 67 -19.50 15.98 4.89
C VAL A 67 -20.84 16.70 5.09
N GLN A 68 -21.86 16.36 4.30
CA GLN A 68 -23.20 16.96 4.39
C GLN A 68 -24.16 16.10 5.21
N LEU A 69 -24.13 14.77 5.02
CA LEU A 69 -25.08 13.84 5.62
C LEU A 69 -24.71 13.45 7.06
N ASN A 70 -23.43 13.55 7.43
CA ASN A 70 -22.89 13.04 8.69
C ASN A 70 -21.67 13.85 9.19
N PRO A 71 -21.77 15.19 9.28
CA PRO A 71 -20.62 16.08 9.46
C PRO A 71 -19.80 15.80 10.74
N ASP A 72 -20.46 15.56 11.87
CA ASP A 72 -19.80 15.38 13.16
C ASP A 72 -18.96 14.10 13.20
N ASN A 73 -19.51 13.00 12.69
CA ASN A 73 -18.79 11.72 12.64
C ASN A 73 -17.70 11.73 11.56
N TYR A 74 -17.95 12.38 10.41
CA TYR A 74 -16.92 12.59 9.39
C TYR A 74 -15.72 13.36 9.97
N ALA A 75 -15.95 14.47 10.66
CA ALA A 75 -14.90 15.28 11.26
C ALA A 75 -14.11 14.50 12.32
N SER A 76 -14.80 13.78 13.20
CA SER A 76 -14.18 12.93 14.23
C SER A 76 -13.32 11.81 13.60
N ALA A 77 -13.85 11.10 12.61
CA ALA A 77 -13.15 10.00 11.95
C ALA A 77 -11.95 10.49 11.13
N SER A 78 -12.10 11.62 10.41
CA SER A 78 -11.00 12.25 9.67
C SER A 78 -9.88 12.66 10.62
N ALA A 79 -10.19 13.33 11.73
CA ALA A 79 -9.18 13.70 12.72
C ALA A 79 -8.47 12.49 13.34
N ALA A 80 -9.21 11.41 13.63
CA ALA A 80 -8.65 10.20 14.25
C ALA A 80 -7.62 9.47 13.39
N ILE A 81 -7.73 9.56 12.06
CA ILE A 81 -6.77 8.95 11.13
C ILE A 81 -5.64 9.91 10.69
N GLY A 82 -5.71 11.19 11.05
CA GLY A 82 -4.73 12.20 10.64
C GLY A 82 -5.13 13.02 9.41
N GLY A 83 -6.41 13.09 9.10
CA GLY A 83 -7.00 13.82 7.96
C GLY A 83 -7.56 12.87 6.89
N ASP A 84 -8.40 13.39 6.00
CA ASP A 84 -9.01 12.61 4.91
C ASP A 84 -8.30 12.86 3.56
N ASP A 85 -7.00 12.57 3.51
CA ASP A 85 -6.20 12.60 2.30
C ASP A 85 -5.94 11.18 1.79
N VAL A 86 -5.77 11.02 0.47
CA VAL A 86 -5.45 9.73 -0.15
C VAL A 86 -4.13 9.12 0.33
N ARG A 87 -3.22 9.94 0.88
CA ARG A 87 -1.93 9.55 1.43
C ARG A 87 -1.95 9.28 2.93
N THR A 88 -3.05 9.58 3.63
CA THR A 88 -3.18 9.25 5.05
C THR A 88 -3.15 7.73 5.22
N LEU A 89 -2.21 7.24 6.03
CA LEU A 89 -2.01 5.81 6.26
C LEU A 89 -3.13 5.23 7.12
N LEU A 90 -3.42 3.94 6.93
CA LEU A 90 -4.37 3.20 7.77
C LEU A 90 -3.66 2.70 9.02
N PHE A 91 -4.43 2.37 10.07
CA PHE A 91 -3.88 1.98 11.38
C PHE A 91 -2.90 0.79 11.36
N TRP A 92 -3.00 -0.09 10.35
CA TRP A 92 -2.13 -1.25 10.17
C TRP A 92 -0.93 -0.98 9.26
N ASP A 93 -0.94 0.15 8.56
CA ASP A 93 0.09 0.60 7.65
C ASP A 93 0.95 1.66 8.36
N ALA A 94 2.00 1.20 9.05
CA ALA A 94 2.82 2.07 9.89
C ALA A 94 3.89 2.85 9.10
N VAL A 95 4.15 2.49 7.83
CA VAL A 95 5.22 3.06 7.01
C VAL A 95 4.73 3.21 5.58
N ALA A 96 4.73 4.44 5.07
CA ALA A 96 4.39 4.65 3.66
C ALA A 96 5.39 3.95 2.75
N GLY A 97 4.89 3.16 1.79
CA GLY A 97 5.69 2.58 0.72
C GLY A 97 6.56 3.62 0.02
N THR A 98 7.78 3.21 -0.33
CA THR A 98 8.77 4.07 -1.01
C THR A 98 9.41 3.33 -2.19
N GLN A 99 10.21 4.02 -3.00
CA GLN A 99 10.99 3.38 -4.06
C GLN A 99 12.19 2.58 -3.52
N THR A 100 12.47 2.67 -2.22
CA THR A 100 13.57 1.96 -1.55
C THR A 100 13.07 1.28 -0.27
N PRO A 101 12.13 0.32 -0.34
CA PRO A 101 11.64 -0.36 0.85
C PRO A 101 12.70 -1.26 1.47
N THR A 102 12.54 -1.56 2.76
CA THR A 102 13.36 -2.58 3.43
C THR A 102 13.06 -3.96 2.82
N ALA A 103 14.12 -4.67 2.40
CA ALA A 103 13.99 -5.98 1.75
C ALA A 103 13.73 -7.12 2.75
N ALA A 104 14.03 -6.91 4.04
CA ALA A 104 13.77 -7.84 5.13
C ALA A 104 12.77 -7.27 6.16
N PHE A 105 12.19 -8.15 6.99
CA PHE A 105 11.39 -7.77 8.16
C PHE A 105 12.23 -7.22 9.31
#